data_AF-A0A8I0GSU8-F1
#
_entry.id   AF-A0A8I0GSU8-F1
#
_cell.length_a   1.000
_cell.length_b   1.000
_cell.length_c   1.000
_cell.angle_alpha   90.00
_cell.angle_beta   90.00
_cell.angle_gamma   90.00
#
_symmetry.space_group_name_H-M   'P 1'
#
loop_
_entity.id
_entity.type
_entity.pdbx_description
1 polymer ?
#
loop_
_entity_poly.entity_id
_entity_poly.type
_entity_poly.pdbx_seq_one_letter_code
_entity_poly.pdbx_strand_id
1 'polypeptide(L)'
;MGRHAKPKEEQRQQIGFRLSPADRHRLEAAASRSGVSVPQEVEVRLISSLDQDEMIDGPTAELIGQIAAQIAEIQKMTGKRWHKDVTTWAAVHEMLRRGPMARAHPDRPLDDETVIAAGKKLAEIRAKKKALIEQLASRGIAVLEEAKIYKGGILGGWKNRTTEQAAIDAIEDEILRDHAGQVFEQIQALDAEEEAASSDYTDALSPYWDAERVGRRLYRENRRDAALRNMREGQPWEPFDLFPLVEVEY
;
A
#
# COMPACT_ATOMS: atom_id res chain seq x y z
N MET A 1 38.18 -24.05 50.40
CA MET A 1 37.41 -23.66 49.19
C MET A 1 37.35 -22.13 49.14
N GLY A 2 38.08 -21.50 48.23
CA GLY A 2 38.15 -20.04 48.12
C GLY A 2 36.85 -19.45 47.57
N ARG A 3 36.28 -18.48 48.28
CA ARG A 3 35.14 -17.68 47.81
C ARG A 3 35.61 -16.86 46.61
N HIS A 4 35.06 -17.09 45.42
CA HIS A 4 35.27 -16.20 44.28
C HIS A 4 34.81 -14.78 44.66
N ALA A 5 35.69 -13.81 44.45
CA ALA A 5 35.37 -12.39 44.66
C ALA A 5 34.25 -12.00 43.68
N LYS A 6 33.19 -11.35 44.19
CA LYS A 6 32.15 -10.78 43.32
C LYS A 6 32.79 -9.74 42.39
N PRO A 7 32.44 -9.73 41.10
CA PRO A 7 32.90 -8.69 40.19
C PRO A 7 32.53 -7.32 40.76
N LYS A 8 33.47 -6.38 40.67
CA LYS A 8 33.32 -5.01 41.17
C LYS A 8 32.20 -4.36 40.36
N GLU A 9 31.03 -4.18 40.99
CA GLU A 9 29.91 -3.45 40.38
C GLU A 9 30.41 -2.07 39.93
N GLU A 10 30.28 -1.77 38.63
CA GLU A 10 30.62 -0.45 38.11
C GLU A 10 29.80 0.60 38.86
N GLN A 11 30.49 1.62 39.36
CA GLN A 11 29.89 2.64 40.20
C GLN A 11 28.91 3.47 39.36
N ARG A 12 27.61 3.22 39.53
CA ARG A 12 26.54 3.92 38.79
C ARG A 12 26.59 5.41 39.09
N GLN A 13 26.50 6.24 38.06
CA GLN A 13 26.41 7.69 38.22
C GLN A 13 24.96 8.11 38.53
N GLN A 14 24.80 9.03 39.47
CA GLN A 14 23.48 9.56 39.80
C GLN A 14 23.12 10.68 38.83
N ILE A 15 22.03 10.49 38.07
CA ILE A 15 21.44 11.53 37.23
C ILE A 15 20.23 12.11 37.96
N GLY A 16 20.23 13.43 38.20
CA GLY A 16 19.13 14.13 38.86
C GLY A 16 18.07 14.59 37.87
N PHE A 17 16.81 14.16 38.06
CA PHE A 17 15.69 14.56 37.23
C PHE A 17 14.64 15.34 38.03
N ARG A 18 13.93 16.27 37.37
CA ARG A 18 12.76 16.95 37.92
C ARG A 18 11.53 16.45 37.17
N LEU A 19 10.58 15.86 37.89
CA LEU A 19 9.34 15.32 37.33
C LEU A 19 8.15 16.07 37.90
N SER A 20 7.10 16.22 37.09
CA SER A 20 5.81 16.66 37.61
C SER A 20 5.25 15.60 38.58
N PRO A 21 4.38 15.98 39.55
CA PRO A 21 3.73 15.00 40.42
C PRO A 21 2.97 13.92 39.64
N ALA A 22 2.32 14.31 38.52
CA ALA A 22 1.58 13.38 37.67
C ALA A 22 2.50 12.34 37.01
N ASP A 23 3.64 12.76 36.46
CA ASP A 23 4.58 11.85 35.80
C ASP A 23 5.29 10.94 36.81
N ARG A 24 5.58 11.46 38.01
CA ARG A 24 6.10 10.64 39.12
C ARG A 24 5.12 9.51 39.46
N HIS A 25 3.83 9.81 39.62
CA HIS A 25 2.82 8.78 39.88
C HIS A 25 2.70 7.76 38.75
N ARG A 26 2.82 8.20 37.48
CA ARG A 26 2.82 7.29 36.33
C ARG A 26 4.01 6.32 36.37
N LEU A 27 5.20 6.80 36.75
CA LEU A 27 6.41 6.00 36.91
C LEU A 27 6.31 5.03 38.10
N GLU A 28 5.80 5.48 39.25
CA GLU A 28 5.56 4.62 40.43
C GLU A 28 4.58 3.48 40.08
N ALA A 29 3.49 3.78 39.38
CA ALA A 29 2.55 2.78 38.92
C ALA A 29 3.18 1.80 37.90
N ALA A 30 4.07 2.27 37.03
CA ALA A 30 4.80 1.42 36.08
C ALA A 30 5.76 0.47 36.80
N ALA A 31 6.60 1.01 37.70
CA ALA A 31 7.53 0.22 38.50
C ALA A 31 6.82 -0.85 39.33
N SER A 32 5.67 -0.50 39.94
CA SER A 32 4.83 -1.45 40.67
C SER A 32 4.29 -2.58 39.80
N ARG A 33 3.85 -2.29 38.56
CA ARG A 33 3.39 -3.33 37.61
C ARG A 33 4.53 -4.25 37.16
N SER A 34 5.73 -3.70 36.99
CA SER A 34 6.93 -4.44 36.59
C SER A 34 7.58 -5.20 37.75
N GLY A 35 7.22 -4.88 39.01
CA GLY A 35 7.83 -5.48 40.20
C GLY A 35 9.26 -4.99 40.48
N VAL A 36 9.62 -3.79 40.01
CA VAL A 36 10.97 -3.21 40.18
C VAL A 36 10.92 -1.89 40.94
N SER A 37 12.08 -1.39 41.37
CA SER A 37 12.17 -0.06 42.00
C SER A 37 11.98 1.05 40.97
N VAL A 38 11.51 2.23 41.40
CA VAL A 38 11.33 3.39 40.50
C VAL A 38 12.63 3.77 39.77
N PRO A 39 13.80 3.86 40.43
CA PRO A 39 15.06 4.13 39.71
C PRO A 39 15.39 3.07 38.65
N GLN A 40 15.14 1.79 38.94
CA GLN A 40 15.39 0.70 38.00
C GLN A 40 14.42 0.72 36.81
N GLU A 41 13.15 1.04 37.03
CA GLU A 41 12.18 1.23 35.93
C GLU A 41 12.59 2.41 35.03
N VAL A 42 13.12 3.50 35.61
CA VAL A 42 13.64 4.65 34.85
C VAL A 42 14.85 4.23 34.01
N GLU A 43 15.81 3.52 34.61
CA GLU A 43 17.00 3.02 33.92
C GLU A 43 16.62 2.11 32.75
N VAL A 44 15.73 1.11 32.97
CA VAL A 44 15.26 0.20 31.92
C VAL A 44 14.59 0.95 30.78
N ARG A 45 13.73 1.93 31.07
CA ARG A 45 13.07 2.73 30.04
C ARG A 45 14.04 3.64 29.30
N LEU A 46 15.00 4.24 29.99
CA LEU A 46 16.00 5.11 29.38
C LEU A 46 16.91 4.31 28.45
N ILE A 47 17.45 3.18 28.92
CA ILE A 47 18.27 2.29 28.09
C ILE A 47 17.45 1.79 26.92
N SER A 48 16.23 1.29 27.14
CA SER A 48 15.37 0.84 26.04
C SER A 48 15.04 1.96 25.04
N SER A 49 14.98 3.22 25.47
CA SER A 49 14.79 4.36 24.57
C SER A 49 16.04 4.65 23.76
N LEU A 50 17.22 4.60 24.39
CA LEU A 50 18.51 4.80 23.72
C LEU A 50 18.79 3.66 22.72
N ASP A 51 18.55 2.41 23.12
CA ASP A 51 18.67 1.24 22.25
C ASP A 51 17.71 1.36 21.05
N GLN A 52 16.49 1.88 21.27
CA GLN A 52 15.55 2.15 20.18
C GLN A 52 16.05 3.25 19.26
N ASP A 53 16.58 4.36 19.79
CA ASP A 53 17.13 5.46 19.01
C ASP A 53 18.38 5.04 18.21
N GLU A 54 19.16 4.08 18.71
CA GLU A 54 20.30 3.50 17.99
C GLU A 54 19.88 2.49 16.91
N MET A 55 18.82 1.71 17.17
CA MET A 55 18.33 0.68 16.24
C MET A 55 17.42 1.23 15.14
N ILE A 56 16.76 2.36 15.38
CA ILE A 56 15.69 2.90 14.55
C ILE A 56 16.12 4.29 14.06
N ASP A 57 16.27 4.45 12.75
CA ASP A 57 16.54 5.77 12.19
C ASP A 57 15.37 6.74 12.42
N GLY A 58 15.66 8.04 12.38
CA GLY A 58 14.66 9.09 12.60
C GLY A 58 13.38 8.91 11.76
N PRO A 59 13.47 8.64 10.44
CA PRO A 59 12.31 8.38 9.59
C PRO A 59 11.47 7.17 10.05
N THR A 60 12.10 6.06 10.44
CA THR A 60 11.38 4.89 10.94
C THR A 60 10.70 5.18 12.29
N ALA A 61 11.37 5.92 13.19
CA ALA A 61 10.79 6.34 14.46
C ALA A 61 9.56 7.24 14.25
N GLU A 62 9.63 8.17 13.28
CA GLU A 62 8.49 9.00 12.90
C GLU A 62 7.33 8.16 12.37
N LEU A 63 7.59 7.21 11.46
CA LEU A 63 6.58 6.31 10.90
C LEU A 63 5.88 5.50 12.00
N ILE A 64 6.64 4.92 12.93
CA ILE A 64 6.10 4.18 14.09
C ILE A 64 5.23 5.10 14.94
N GLY A 65 5.68 6.33 15.21
CA GLY A 65 4.91 7.34 15.93
C GLY A 65 3.58 7.68 15.26
N GLN A 66 3.58 7.86 13.94
CA GLN A 66 2.36 8.12 13.16
C GLN A 66 1.37 6.93 13.22
N ILE A 67 1.87 5.69 13.09
CA ILE A 67 1.05 4.48 13.21
C ILE A 67 0.43 4.40 14.61
N ALA A 68 1.22 4.61 15.66
CA ALA A 68 0.74 4.58 17.04
C ALA A 68 -0.34 5.64 17.31
N ALA A 69 -0.16 6.87 16.80
CA ALA A 69 -1.13 7.95 16.94
C ALA A 69 -2.48 7.61 16.26
N GLN A 70 -2.45 7.05 15.04
CA GLN A 70 -3.68 6.66 14.34
C GLN A 70 -4.40 5.49 15.04
N ILE A 71 -3.67 4.51 15.56
CA ILE A 71 -4.26 3.45 16.39
C ILE A 71 -4.96 4.05 17.61
N ALA A 72 -4.32 5.01 18.29
CA ALA A 72 -4.91 5.67 19.45
C ALA A 72 -6.18 6.47 19.09
N GLU A 73 -6.19 7.14 17.94
CA GLU A 73 -7.36 7.85 17.42
C GLU A 73 -8.52 6.89 17.12
N ILE A 74 -8.25 5.79 16.40
CA ILE A 74 -9.25 4.75 16.10
C ILE A 74 -9.83 4.18 17.41
N GLN A 75 -8.98 3.83 18.38
CA GLN A 75 -9.44 3.33 19.67
C GLN A 75 -10.28 4.36 20.45
N LYS A 76 -9.94 5.64 20.35
CA LYS A 76 -10.72 6.73 20.94
C LYS A 76 -12.09 6.85 20.27
N MET A 77 -12.15 6.75 18.95
CA MET A 77 -13.40 6.80 18.18
C MET A 77 -14.32 5.61 18.47
N THR A 78 -13.77 4.39 18.56
CA THR A 78 -14.57 3.18 18.83
C THR A 78 -14.84 2.94 20.32
N GLY A 79 -14.08 3.58 21.20
CA GLY A 79 -14.14 3.38 22.66
C GLY A 79 -13.58 2.04 23.11
N LYS A 80 -12.91 1.28 22.24
CA LYS A 80 -12.45 -0.09 22.51
C LYS A 80 -10.98 -0.27 22.12
N ARG A 81 -10.33 -1.31 22.65
CA ARG A 81 -8.95 -1.66 22.28
C ARG A 81 -8.95 -2.56 21.06
N TRP A 82 -8.07 -2.30 20.08
CA TRP A 82 -8.02 -3.04 18.82
C TRP A 82 -7.80 -4.54 19.02
N HIS A 83 -6.94 -4.93 19.95
CA HIS A 83 -6.66 -6.35 20.27
C HIS A 83 -7.76 -7.03 21.12
N LYS A 84 -8.87 -6.34 21.40
CA LYS A 84 -10.01 -6.88 22.17
C LYS A 84 -11.36 -6.77 21.46
N ASP A 85 -11.40 -6.15 20.27
CA ASP A 85 -12.64 -5.86 19.57
C ASP A 85 -12.44 -5.92 18.05
N VAL A 86 -13.25 -6.74 17.37
CA VAL A 86 -13.10 -7.01 15.93
C VAL A 86 -13.35 -5.78 15.06
N THR A 87 -14.28 -4.89 15.45
CA THR A 87 -14.57 -3.67 14.69
C THR A 87 -13.39 -2.71 14.74
N THR A 88 -12.82 -2.52 15.92
CA THR A 88 -11.63 -1.69 16.12
C THR A 88 -10.41 -2.30 15.43
N TRP A 89 -10.25 -3.62 15.49
CA TRP A 89 -9.22 -4.35 14.75
C TRP A 89 -9.34 -4.12 13.23
N ALA A 90 -10.53 -4.23 12.66
CA ALA A 90 -10.76 -4.05 11.22
C ALA A 90 -10.43 -2.62 10.77
N ALA A 91 -10.76 -1.61 11.58
CA ALA A 91 -10.39 -0.23 11.32
C ALA A 91 -8.86 -0.02 11.34
N VAL A 92 -8.15 -0.61 12.31
CA VAL A 92 -6.68 -0.59 12.35
C VAL A 92 -6.07 -1.32 11.15
N HIS A 93 -6.63 -2.47 10.75
CA HIS A 93 -6.17 -3.21 9.58
C HIS A 93 -6.31 -2.39 8.29
N GLU A 94 -7.46 -1.73 8.08
CA GLU A 94 -7.66 -0.85 6.92
C GLU A 94 -6.73 0.37 6.96
N MET A 95 -6.49 0.93 8.15
CA MET A 95 -5.50 1.99 8.34
C MET A 95 -4.11 1.52 7.96
N LEU A 96 -3.64 0.35 8.41
CA LEU A 96 -2.30 -0.14 8.03
C LEU A 96 -2.18 -0.38 6.52
N ARG A 97 -3.27 -0.79 5.86
CA ARG A 97 -3.32 -1.00 4.41
C ARG A 97 -3.21 0.29 3.59
N ARG A 98 -3.77 1.40 4.06
CA ARG A 98 -3.87 2.68 3.32
C ARG A 98 -3.15 3.86 3.99
N GLY A 99 -2.52 3.62 5.12
CA GLY A 99 -2.15 4.65 6.08
C GLY A 99 -0.75 5.21 5.87
N PRO A 100 0.00 5.50 6.95
CA PRO A 100 1.27 6.20 6.90
C PRO A 100 2.28 5.64 5.89
N MET A 101 2.39 4.31 5.76
CA MET A 101 3.30 3.68 4.80
C MET A 101 3.01 4.06 3.35
N ALA A 102 1.74 4.17 2.95
CA ALA A 102 1.38 4.57 1.60
C ALA A 102 1.83 6.01 1.28
N ARG A 103 1.89 6.88 2.30
CA ARG A 103 2.36 8.26 2.16
C ARG A 103 3.89 8.35 2.14
N ALA A 104 4.56 7.44 2.83
CA ALA A 104 6.01 7.33 2.92
C ALA A 104 6.65 6.50 1.78
N HIS A 105 5.89 6.19 0.73
CA HIS A 105 6.42 5.48 -0.44
C HIS A 105 7.58 6.30 -1.05
N PRO A 106 8.80 5.73 -1.16
CA PRO A 106 10.01 6.50 -1.47
C PRO A 106 9.96 7.10 -2.88
N ASP A 107 9.49 6.33 -3.85
CA ASP A 107 9.39 6.76 -5.24
C ASP A 107 7.94 6.63 -5.70
N ARG A 108 7.22 7.74 -5.82
CA ARG A 108 5.88 7.68 -6.40
C ARG A 108 6.05 7.65 -7.91
N PRO A 109 5.44 6.70 -8.63
CA PRO A 109 5.51 6.71 -10.08
C PRO A 109 4.99 8.03 -10.68
N LEU A 110 4.09 8.71 -9.98
CA LEU A 110 3.55 10.00 -10.39
C LEU A 110 4.53 11.18 -10.24
N ASP A 111 5.70 10.98 -9.63
CA ASP A 111 6.77 11.98 -9.58
C ASP A 111 7.81 11.76 -10.71
N ASP A 112 7.72 10.66 -11.46
CA ASP A 112 8.59 10.34 -12.59
C ASP A 112 8.07 10.97 -13.89
N GLU A 113 8.90 11.79 -14.53
CA GLU A 113 8.54 12.51 -15.76
C GLU A 113 8.11 11.57 -16.90
N THR A 114 8.69 10.39 -17.00
CA THR A 114 8.37 9.37 -18.02
C THR A 114 6.98 8.80 -17.79
N VAL A 115 6.67 8.43 -16.54
CA VAL A 115 5.35 7.92 -16.16
C VAL A 115 4.29 9.00 -16.31
N ILE A 116 4.58 10.25 -15.89
CA ILE A 116 3.69 11.39 -16.07
C ILE A 116 3.41 11.63 -17.56
N ALA A 117 4.45 11.63 -18.41
CA ALA A 117 4.29 11.87 -19.84
C ALA A 117 3.44 10.78 -20.51
N ALA A 118 3.70 9.51 -20.20
CA ALA A 118 2.92 8.38 -20.71
C ALA A 118 1.46 8.45 -20.23
N GLY A 119 1.23 8.74 -18.94
CA GLY A 119 -0.09 8.89 -18.36
C GLY A 119 -0.87 10.07 -18.96
N LYS A 120 -0.19 11.20 -19.21
CA LYS A 120 -0.78 12.37 -19.86
C LYS A 120 -1.20 12.06 -21.30
N LYS A 121 -0.35 11.40 -22.09
CA LYS A 121 -0.68 10.96 -23.45
C LYS A 121 -1.92 10.07 -23.45
N LEU A 122 -1.98 9.09 -22.55
CA LEU A 122 -3.15 8.21 -22.41
C LEU A 122 -4.42 9.00 -22.03
N ALA A 123 -4.31 9.95 -21.10
CA ALA A 123 -5.43 10.79 -20.68
C ALA A 123 -5.94 11.70 -21.82
N GLU A 124 -5.04 12.27 -22.62
CA GLU A 124 -5.40 13.09 -23.79
C GLU A 124 -6.15 12.28 -24.86
N ILE A 125 -5.70 11.05 -25.15
CA ILE A 125 -6.38 10.13 -26.08
C ILE A 125 -7.79 9.82 -25.58
N ARG A 126 -7.94 9.48 -24.29
CA ARG A 126 -9.24 9.22 -23.66
C ARG A 126 -10.18 10.43 -23.72
N ALA A 127 -9.65 11.63 -23.46
CA ALA A 127 -10.43 12.86 -23.55
C ALA A 127 -10.93 13.13 -24.98
N LYS A 128 -10.07 12.95 -26.00
CA LYS A 128 -10.48 13.06 -27.41
C LYS A 128 -11.55 12.03 -27.76
N LYS A 129 -11.37 10.78 -27.34
CA LYS A 129 -12.32 9.69 -27.63
C LYS A 129 -13.69 9.97 -27.00
N LYS A 130 -13.69 10.41 -25.74
CA LYS A 130 -14.91 10.80 -25.03
C LYS A 130 -15.67 11.92 -25.75
N ALA A 131 -14.96 12.94 -26.23
CA ALA A 131 -15.58 14.04 -26.98
C ALA A 131 -16.27 13.56 -28.28
N LEU A 132 -15.65 12.62 -29.01
CA LEU A 132 -16.26 12.02 -30.21
C LEU A 132 -17.49 11.17 -29.87
N ILE A 133 -17.44 10.41 -28.78
CA ILE A 133 -18.58 9.64 -28.29
C ILE A 133 -19.73 10.57 -27.89
N GLU A 134 -19.46 11.66 -27.17
CA GLU A 134 -20.45 12.68 -26.83
C GLU A 134 -21.04 13.34 -28.08
N GLN A 135 -20.22 13.55 -29.12
CA GLN A 135 -20.68 14.06 -30.41
C GLN A 135 -21.68 13.10 -31.08
N LEU A 136 -21.42 11.79 -31.08
CA LEU A 136 -22.36 10.78 -31.58
C LEU A 136 -23.63 10.69 -30.72
N ALA A 137 -23.47 10.72 -29.40
CA ALA A 137 -24.58 10.67 -28.44
C ALA A 137 -25.53 11.86 -28.61
N SER A 138 -25.02 13.06 -28.90
CA SER A 138 -25.83 14.26 -29.17
C SER A 138 -26.75 14.12 -30.40
N ARG A 139 -26.47 13.14 -31.27
CA ARG A 139 -27.27 12.80 -32.46
C ARG A 139 -28.09 11.52 -32.27
N GLY A 140 -28.20 11.02 -31.05
CA GLY A 140 -28.97 9.82 -30.72
C GLY A 140 -28.26 8.50 -31.02
N ILE A 141 -26.95 8.52 -31.29
CA ILE A 141 -26.15 7.33 -31.60
C ILE A 141 -25.34 6.94 -30.36
N ALA A 142 -25.68 5.80 -29.74
CA ALA A 142 -24.98 5.32 -28.56
C ALA A 142 -23.74 4.50 -28.95
N VAL A 143 -22.58 4.89 -28.40
CA VAL A 143 -21.30 4.17 -28.56
C VAL A 143 -20.70 3.93 -27.18
N LEU A 144 -20.14 2.74 -26.97
CA LEU A 144 -19.48 2.40 -25.71
C LEU A 144 -18.13 3.12 -25.58
N GLU A 145 -17.84 3.60 -24.37
CA GLU A 145 -16.56 4.25 -24.02
C GLU A 145 -15.39 3.28 -24.14
N GLU A 146 -15.54 2.07 -23.61
CA GLU A 146 -14.58 0.99 -23.77
C GLU A 146 -15.10 -0.02 -24.78
N ALA A 147 -14.28 -0.34 -25.78
CA ALA A 147 -14.56 -1.46 -26.66
C ALA A 147 -14.57 -2.74 -25.82
N LYS A 148 -15.63 -3.56 -25.94
CA LYS A 148 -15.75 -4.79 -25.18
C LYS A 148 -14.57 -5.71 -25.47
N ILE A 149 -13.79 -6.00 -24.44
CA ILE A 149 -12.76 -7.04 -24.50
C ILE A 149 -13.46 -8.37 -24.22
N TYR A 150 -13.81 -9.11 -25.26
CA TYR A 150 -14.22 -10.50 -25.08
C TYR A 150 -12.98 -11.33 -24.76
N LYS A 151 -12.74 -11.63 -23.49
CA LYS A 151 -11.74 -12.62 -23.06
C LYS A 151 -12.19 -14.03 -23.46
N GLY A 152 -12.10 -14.34 -24.75
CA GLY A 152 -12.54 -15.62 -25.34
C GLY A 152 -11.37 -16.46 -25.83
N GLY A 153 -10.83 -17.32 -24.97
CA GLY A 153 -9.94 -18.42 -25.38
C GLY A 153 -8.52 -18.03 -25.83
N ILE A 154 -7.77 -19.05 -26.26
CA ILE A 154 -6.31 -19.08 -26.53
C ILE A 154 -5.86 -18.08 -27.63
N LEU A 155 -6.79 -17.33 -28.25
CA LEU A 155 -6.54 -16.43 -29.38
C LEU A 155 -6.52 -14.93 -29.04
N GLY A 156 -6.47 -14.57 -27.75
CA GLY A 156 -6.42 -13.18 -27.30
C GLY A 156 -7.79 -12.50 -27.36
N GLY A 157 -8.01 -11.50 -26.51
CA GLY A 157 -9.26 -10.77 -26.50
C GLY A 157 -9.30 -9.74 -27.63
N TRP A 158 -10.23 -9.87 -28.57
CA TRP A 158 -10.43 -8.88 -29.63
C TRP A 158 -11.41 -7.83 -29.12
N LYS A 159 -10.97 -6.56 -29.10
CA LYS A 159 -11.87 -5.41 -28.95
C LYS A 159 -12.71 -5.33 -30.21
N ASN A 160 -14.00 -5.56 -30.09
CA ASN A 160 -14.89 -5.55 -31.24
C ASN A 160 -15.92 -4.42 -31.11
N ARG A 161 -15.97 -3.54 -32.12
CA ARG A 161 -17.02 -2.51 -32.27
C ARG A 161 -18.03 -2.83 -33.38
N THR A 162 -18.16 -4.09 -33.80
CA THR A 162 -19.07 -4.51 -34.88
C THR A 162 -20.52 -4.17 -34.58
N THR A 163 -20.93 -4.18 -33.32
CA THR A 163 -22.30 -3.83 -32.91
C THR A 163 -22.62 -2.36 -33.15
N GLU A 164 -21.67 -1.49 -32.84
CA GLU A 164 -21.77 -0.04 -33.04
C GLU A 164 -21.71 0.30 -34.52
N GLN A 165 -20.83 -0.36 -35.29
CA GLN A 165 -20.79 -0.20 -36.75
C GLN A 165 -22.13 -0.60 -37.38
N ALA A 166 -22.69 -1.76 -37.00
CA ALA A 166 -23.98 -2.21 -37.53
C ALA A 166 -25.13 -1.24 -37.17
N ALA A 167 -25.07 -0.62 -35.98
CA ALA A 167 -26.05 0.40 -35.58
C ALA A 167 -25.93 1.68 -36.41
N ILE A 168 -24.70 2.08 -36.78
CA ILE A 168 -24.44 3.21 -37.67
C ILE A 168 -24.92 2.88 -39.10
N ASP A 169 -24.60 1.70 -39.62
CA ASP A 169 -24.97 1.26 -40.96
C ASP A 169 -26.50 1.19 -41.15
N ALA A 170 -27.24 0.93 -40.06
CA ALA A 170 -28.70 0.89 -40.03
C ALA A 170 -29.38 2.27 -40.04
N ILE A 171 -28.62 3.38 -40.00
CA ILE A 171 -29.17 4.74 -40.07
C ILE A 171 -29.72 5.00 -41.50
N GLU A 172 -31.00 5.38 -41.58
CA GLU A 172 -31.69 5.65 -42.85
C GLU A 172 -31.22 6.97 -43.51
N ASP A 173 -30.97 8.01 -42.71
CA ASP A 173 -30.45 9.30 -43.17
C ASP A 173 -28.98 9.15 -43.61
N GLU A 174 -28.74 9.23 -44.92
CA GLU A 174 -27.42 9.06 -45.54
C GLU A 174 -26.38 10.07 -45.04
N ILE A 175 -26.77 11.34 -44.84
CA ILE A 175 -25.85 12.39 -44.38
C ILE A 175 -25.45 12.11 -42.93
N LEU A 176 -26.42 11.73 -42.09
CA LEU A 176 -26.16 11.38 -40.69
C LEU A 176 -25.30 10.11 -40.60
N ARG A 177 -25.59 9.09 -41.41
CA ARG A 177 -24.84 7.84 -41.47
C ARG A 177 -23.39 8.07 -41.87
N ASP A 178 -23.15 8.83 -42.93
CA ASP A 178 -21.79 9.12 -43.42
C ASP A 178 -20.99 9.91 -42.38
N HIS A 179 -21.60 10.92 -41.77
CA HIS A 179 -20.97 11.65 -40.67
C HIS A 179 -20.68 10.73 -39.48
N ALA A 180 -21.62 9.87 -39.09
CA ALA A 180 -21.44 8.94 -37.98
C ALA A 180 -20.32 7.94 -38.27
N GLY A 181 -20.24 7.44 -39.50
CA GLY A 181 -19.15 6.57 -39.98
C GLY A 181 -17.78 7.23 -39.84
N GLN A 182 -17.64 8.49 -40.29
CA GLN A 182 -16.37 9.23 -40.16
C GLN A 182 -15.94 9.44 -38.70
N VAL A 183 -16.86 9.81 -37.82
CA VAL A 183 -16.55 9.95 -36.38
C VAL A 183 -16.18 8.60 -35.76
N PHE A 184 -16.86 7.54 -36.18
CA PHE A 184 -16.60 6.19 -35.69
C PHE A 184 -15.24 5.65 -36.13
N GLU A 185 -14.82 5.91 -37.37
CA GLU A 185 -13.45 5.63 -37.83
C GLU A 185 -12.39 6.34 -36.97
N GLN A 186 -12.64 7.60 -36.60
CA GLN A 186 -11.75 8.33 -35.67
C GLN A 186 -11.71 7.70 -34.28
N ILE A 187 -12.85 7.21 -33.77
CA ILE A 187 -12.89 6.47 -32.50
C ILE A 187 -12.09 5.16 -32.59
N GLN A 188 -12.19 4.42 -33.70
CA GLN A 188 -11.41 3.20 -33.91
C GLN A 188 -9.90 3.48 -33.97
N ALA A 189 -9.49 4.56 -34.63
CA ALA A 189 -8.09 5.00 -34.63
C ALA A 189 -7.61 5.33 -33.20
N LEU A 190 -8.42 6.05 -32.42
CA LEU A 190 -8.10 6.38 -31.03
C LEU A 190 -8.06 5.15 -30.11
N ASP A 191 -8.82 4.09 -30.37
CA ASP A 191 -8.71 2.84 -29.59
C ASP A 191 -7.35 2.16 -29.79
N ALA A 192 -6.82 2.15 -31.01
CA ALA A 192 -5.51 1.60 -31.32
C ALA A 192 -4.40 2.45 -30.67
N GLU A 193 -4.52 3.78 -30.75
CA GLU A 193 -3.62 4.70 -30.04
C GLU A 193 -3.71 4.54 -28.52
N GLU A 194 -4.91 4.37 -27.97
CA GLU A 194 -5.12 4.14 -26.53
C GLU A 194 -4.46 2.84 -26.08
N GLU A 195 -4.54 1.78 -26.87
CA GLU A 195 -3.89 0.50 -26.57
C GLU A 195 -2.37 0.62 -26.53
N ALA A 196 -1.78 1.28 -27.54
CA ALA A 196 -0.35 1.56 -27.56
C ALA A 196 0.06 2.45 -26.37
N ALA A 197 -0.67 3.54 -26.10
CA ALA A 197 -0.38 4.42 -24.96
C ALA A 197 -0.59 3.74 -23.60
N SER A 198 -1.54 2.81 -23.49
CA SER A 198 -1.73 1.99 -22.30
C SER A 198 -0.58 1.02 -22.09
N SER A 199 -0.03 0.44 -23.17
CA SER A 199 1.20 -0.36 -23.10
C SER A 199 2.37 0.50 -22.65
N ASP A 200 2.60 1.66 -23.30
CA ASP A 200 3.67 2.60 -22.93
C ASP A 200 3.59 2.99 -21.44
N TYR A 201 2.38 3.28 -20.94
CA TYR A 201 2.16 3.63 -19.54
C TYR A 201 2.43 2.44 -18.59
N THR A 202 2.03 1.24 -18.98
CA THR A 202 2.29 0.00 -18.22
C THR A 202 3.80 -0.29 -18.17
N ASP A 203 4.49 -0.15 -19.29
CA ASP A 203 5.94 -0.34 -19.39
C ASP A 203 6.70 0.69 -18.54
N ALA A 204 6.24 1.95 -18.53
CA ALA A 204 6.79 3.00 -17.66
C ALA A 204 6.61 2.69 -16.16
N LEU A 205 5.53 2.00 -15.78
CA LEU A 205 5.27 1.58 -14.39
C LEU A 205 6.01 0.30 -13.99
N SER A 206 6.42 -0.55 -14.95
CA SER A 206 7.03 -1.85 -14.69
C SER A 206 8.20 -1.82 -13.69
N PRO A 207 9.16 -0.87 -13.76
CA PRO A 207 10.29 -0.83 -12.82
C PRO A 207 9.85 -0.72 -11.36
N TYR A 208 8.79 0.05 -11.08
CA TYR A 208 8.24 0.22 -9.75
C TYR A 208 7.57 -1.07 -9.26
N TRP A 209 6.75 -1.69 -10.10
CA TRP A 209 6.09 -2.93 -9.77
C TRP A 209 7.08 -4.07 -9.56
N ASP A 210 8.14 -4.14 -10.36
CA ASP A 210 9.21 -5.12 -10.22
C ASP A 210 9.99 -4.89 -8.91
N ALA A 211 10.32 -3.65 -8.57
CA ALA A 211 10.97 -3.32 -7.30
C ALA A 211 10.10 -3.72 -6.09
N GLU A 212 8.80 -3.38 -6.13
CA GLU A 212 7.86 -3.81 -5.09
C GLU A 212 7.74 -5.35 -5.01
N ARG A 213 7.69 -6.04 -6.16
CA ARG A 213 7.62 -7.51 -6.23
C ARG A 213 8.85 -8.13 -5.59
N VAL A 214 10.04 -7.59 -5.86
CA VAL A 214 11.30 -8.02 -5.23
C VAL A 214 11.25 -7.79 -3.71
N GLY A 215 10.83 -6.61 -3.26
CA GLY A 215 10.70 -6.30 -1.82
C GLY A 215 9.74 -7.26 -1.09
N ARG A 216 8.55 -7.50 -1.68
CA ARG A 216 7.57 -8.46 -1.16
C ARG A 216 8.14 -9.89 -1.09
N ARG A 217 8.88 -10.32 -2.12
CA ARG A 217 9.55 -11.63 -2.14
C ARG A 217 10.57 -11.74 -1.01
N LEU A 218 11.45 -10.76 -0.83
CA LEU A 218 12.48 -10.78 0.22
C LEU A 218 11.87 -10.91 1.62
N TYR A 219 10.79 -10.18 1.91
CA TYR A 219 10.10 -10.29 3.19
C TYR A 219 9.53 -11.70 3.40
N ARG A 220 8.89 -12.28 2.38
CA ARG A 220 8.32 -13.64 2.46
C ARG A 220 9.39 -14.71 2.65
N GLU A 221 10.49 -14.61 1.92
CA GLU A 221 11.63 -15.53 2.06
C GLU A 221 12.20 -15.47 3.49
N ASN A 222 12.41 -14.27 4.02
CA ASN A 222 12.85 -14.09 5.41
C ASN A 222 11.86 -14.69 6.43
N ARG A 223 10.55 -14.48 6.25
CA ARG A 223 9.50 -15.09 7.10
C ARG A 223 9.53 -16.62 7.03
N ARG A 224 9.67 -17.17 5.82
CA ARG A 224 9.79 -18.61 5.61
C ARG A 224 11.03 -19.19 6.28
N ASP A 225 12.18 -18.55 6.14
CA ASP A 225 13.42 -18.99 6.76
C ASP A 225 13.34 -18.94 8.30
N ALA A 226 12.72 -17.90 8.86
CA ALA A 226 12.43 -17.79 10.28
C ALA A 226 11.50 -18.93 10.77
N ALA A 227 10.43 -19.23 10.03
CA ALA A 227 9.52 -20.31 10.36
C ALA A 227 10.20 -21.68 10.30
N LEU A 228 11.04 -21.94 9.29
CA LEU A 228 11.83 -23.18 9.18
C LEU A 228 12.82 -23.32 10.34
N ARG A 229 13.45 -22.24 10.76
CA ARG A 229 14.35 -22.23 11.94
C ARG A 229 13.58 -22.55 13.20
N ASN A 230 12.47 -21.85 13.46
CA ASN A 230 11.62 -22.09 14.62
C ASN A 230 11.12 -23.54 14.67
N MET A 231 10.70 -24.08 13.52
CA MET A 231 10.27 -25.47 13.41
C MET A 231 11.39 -26.46 13.80
N ARG A 232 12.63 -26.22 13.37
CA ARG A 232 13.79 -27.06 13.75
C ARG A 232 14.12 -26.97 15.23
N GLU A 233 13.93 -25.80 15.82
CA GLU A 233 14.23 -25.52 17.23
C GLU A 233 13.06 -25.86 18.19
N GLY A 234 11.93 -26.35 17.66
CA GLY A 234 10.72 -26.61 18.45
C GLY A 234 10.04 -25.34 18.98
N GLN A 235 10.35 -24.18 18.40
CA GLN A 235 9.72 -22.90 18.73
C GLN A 235 8.38 -22.74 17.98
N PRO A 236 7.43 -21.92 18.50
CA PRO A 236 6.21 -21.59 17.79
C PRO A 236 6.47 -20.97 16.41
N TRP A 237 5.66 -21.35 15.43
CA TRP A 237 5.70 -20.84 14.06
C TRP A 237 4.29 -20.85 13.46
N GLU A 238 4.05 -20.00 12.46
CA GLU A 238 2.75 -19.88 11.81
C GLU A 238 2.74 -20.61 10.46
N PRO A 239 1.72 -21.46 10.17
CA PRO A 239 1.61 -22.16 8.88
C PRO A 239 1.73 -21.28 7.65
N PHE A 240 1.18 -20.06 7.72
CA PHE A 240 1.18 -19.09 6.61
C PHE A 240 2.57 -18.55 6.26
N ASP A 241 3.55 -18.63 7.17
CA ASP A 241 4.93 -18.22 6.88
C ASP A 241 5.66 -19.26 5.99
N LEU A 242 5.25 -20.53 6.01
CA LEU A 242 5.85 -21.57 5.16
C LEU A 242 5.26 -21.62 3.75
N PHE A 243 3.97 -21.29 3.64
CA PHE A 243 3.19 -21.35 2.41
C PHE A 243 2.59 -19.98 2.13
N PRO A 244 3.39 -19.00 1.66
CA PRO A 244 2.86 -17.69 1.32
C PRO A 244 1.76 -17.87 0.28
N LEU A 245 0.63 -17.19 0.49
CA LEU A 245 -0.49 -17.20 -0.45
C LEU A 245 0.02 -16.83 -1.84
N VAL A 246 -0.36 -17.62 -2.84
CA VAL A 246 -0.09 -17.34 -4.25
C VAL A 246 -0.63 -15.94 -4.53
N GLU A 247 0.22 -15.03 -5.00
CA GLU A 247 -0.25 -13.71 -5.42
C GLU A 247 -1.24 -13.91 -6.56
N VAL A 248 -2.43 -13.34 -6.40
CA VAL A 248 -3.29 -13.06 -7.53
C VAL A 248 -2.61 -11.91 -8.25
N GLU A 249 -1.95 -12.19 -9.37
CA GLU A 249 -1.46 -11.15 -10.28
C GLU A 249 -2.68 -10.33 -10.71
N TYR A 250 -2.71 -9.05 -10.33
CA TYR A 250 -3.76 -8.10 -10.70
C TYR A 250 -3.37 -7.34 -11.97
#